data_AF-A0A6M3X679-F1
#
_entry.id   AF-A0A6M3X679-F1
#
_cell.length_a   1.000
_cell.length_b   1.000
_cell.length_c   1.000
_cell.angle_alpha   90.00
_cell.angle_beta   90.00
_cell.angle_gamma   90.00
#
_symmetry.space_group_name_H-M   'P 1'
#
loop_
_entity.id
_entity.type
_entity.pdbx_description
1 polymer ?
#
loop_
_entity_poly.entity_id
_entity_poly.type
_entity_poly.pdbx_seq_one_letter_code
_entity_poly.pdbx_strand_id
1 'polypeptide(L)'
;MCMITHKVCSKCGTEKPVSDFSSSSPNKDGYNSWCKQCVRDSTAKFRQTPSGIYSLIKGRQTYDHKHGLPAAKPFNINRKEFIKWYKNEPKQCCYCDILEEHVPVMTEKWGDVTNRLTVDCRNDSIGYRIDNVVLACPKCNLVKQNILTFDEMRYVGQNFIKPKWEKLVNGSEKNESN
;
A
#
# COMPACT_ATOMS: atom_id res chain seq x y z
N MET A 1 4.71 42.19 -9.31
CA MET A 1 4.77 40.89 -8.61
C MET A 1 6.23 40.47 -8.57
N CYS A 2 6.84 40.29 -7.39
CA CYS A 2 8.23 39.87 -7.31
C CYS A 2 8.31 38.39 -7.74
N MET A 3 9.00 38.10 -8.84
CA MET A 3 9.19 36.73 -9.29
C MET A 3 10.24 36.06 -8.40
N ILE A 4 9.80 35.18 -7.51
CA ILE A 4 10.71 34.35 -6.71
C ILE A 4 11.22 33.24 -7.64
N THR A 5 12.54 33.08 -7.75
CA THR A 5 13.17 31.99 -8.54
C THR A 5 13.65 30.85 -7.65
N HIS A 6 13.91 31.13 -6.38
CA HIS A 6 14.37 30.19 -5.38
C HIS A 6 13.58 30.31 -4.08
N LYS A 7 13.50 29.20 -3.34
CA LYS A 7 12.82 29.11 -2.05
C LYS A 7 13.54 28.11 -1.16
N VAL A 8 13.60 28.42 0.13
CA VAL A 8 14.08 27.48 1.16
C VAL A 8 12.96 26.53 1.57
N CYS A 9 13.21 25.24 1.48
CA CYS A 9 12.29 24.21 1.95
C CYS A 9 12.25 24.19 3.49
N SER A 10 11.08 24.37 4.10
CA SER A 10 10.97 24.38 5.57
C SER A 10 11.14 23.00 6.23
N LYS A 11 11.18 21.92 5.43
CA LYS A 11 11.39 20.55 5.92
C LYS A 11 12.86 20.12 5.93
N CYS A 12 13.58 20.34 4.84
CA CYS A 12 15.00 19.96 4.72
C CYS A 12 15.97 21.12 4.86
N GLY A 13 15.49 22.37 4.94
CA GLY A 13 16.31 23.57 5.12
C GLY A 13 17.11 24.01 3.89
N THR A 14 17.03 23.29 2.77
CA THR A 14 17.81 23.59 1.56
C THR A 14 17.10 24.61 0.67
N GLU A 15 17.85 25.58 0.15
CA GLU A 15 17.40 26.44 -0.95
C GLU A 15 17.35 25.66 -2.27
N LYS A 16 16.24 25.81 -2.99
CA LYS A 16 15.98 25.11 -4.26
C LYS A 16 15.23 26.02 -5.23
N PRO A 17 15.30 25.77 -6.55
CA PRO A 17 14.47 26.48 -7.53
C PRO A 17 12.98 26.32 -7.21
N VAL A 18 12.16 27.31 -7.53
CA VAL A 18 10.69 27.21 -7.36
C VAL A 18 10.05 26.04 -8.11
N SER A 19 10.68 25.57 -9.19
CA SER A 19 10.26 24.39 -9.93
C SER A 19 10.34 23.09 -9.10
N ASP A 20 11.14 23.06 -8.03
CA ASP A 20 11.20 21.96 -7.06
C ASP A 20 10.07 22.01 -6.03
N PHE A 21 9.16 22.98 -6.11
CA PHE A 21 8.00 23.11 -5.24
C PHE A 21 6.72 22.95 -6.06
N SER A 22 5.68 22.37 -5.46
CA SER A 22 4.36 22.32 -6.09
C SER A 22 3.66 23.68 -5.94
N SER A 23 2.87 24.08 -6.92
CA SER A 23 2.04 25.28 -6.81
C SER A 23 1.00 25.14 -5.70
N SER A 24 0.72 26.25 -5.02
CA SER A 24 -0.21 26.32 -3.91
C SER A 24 -0.84 27.72 -3.88
N SER A 25 -2.04 27.84 -4.45
CA SER A 25 -2.77 29.12 -4.52
C SER A 25 -3.06 29.79 -3.17
N PRO A 26 -3.16 29.08 -2.01
CA PRO A 26 -3.34 29.75 -0.73
C PRO A 26 -2.10 30.49 -0.20
N ASN A 27 -0.91 30.17 -0.70
CA ASN A 27 0.33 30.74 -0.16
C ASN A 27 0.67 32.07 -0.84
N LYS A 28 1.21 33.03 -0.08
CA LYS A 28 1.55 34.38 -0.56
C LYS A 28 2.50 34.38 -1.77
N ASP A 29 3.36 33.38 -1.85
CA ASP A 29 4.30 33.21 -2.97
C ASP A 29 3.80 32.24 -4.06
N GLY A 30 2.64 31.61 -3.87
CA GLY A 30 2.05 30.66 -4.80
C GLY A 30 2.68 29.26 -4.79
N TYR A 31 3.57 28.94 -3.84
CA TYR A 31 4.29 27.66 -3.80
C TYR A 31 4.18 26.97 -2.43
N ASN A 32 4.26 25.64 -2.41
CA ASN A 32 4.31 24.86 -1.18
C ASN A 32 5.54 25.24 -0.33
N SER A 33 5.46 25.10 1.00
CA SER A 33 6.59 25.31 1.90
C SER A 33 7.61 24.17 1.87
N TRP A 34 7.20 22.97 1.44
CA TRP A 34 8.07 21.80 1.30
C TRP A 34 8.40 21.53 -0.17
N CYS A 35 9.65 21.15 -0.44
CA CYS A 35 10.05 20.72 -1.78
C CYS A 35 9.37 19.39 -2.14
N LYS A 36 9.22 19.12 -3.44
CA LYS A 36 8.62 17.91 -4.00
C LYS A 36 9.24 16.64 -3.44
N GLN A 37 10.56 16.62 -3.23
CA GLN A 37 11.25 15.47 -2.64
C GLN A 37 10.77 15.20 -1.20
N CYS A 38 10.77 16.22 -0.33
CA CYS A 38 10.27 16.08 1.04
C CYS A 38 8.81 15.65 1.09
N VAL A 39 7.97 16.16 0.18
CA VAL A 39 6.57 15.74 0.04
C VAL A 39 6.48 14.26 -0.36
N ARG A 40 7.28 13.81 -1.34
CA ARG A 40 7.34 12.41 -1.77
C ARG A 40 7.77 11.49 -0.64
N ASP A 41 8.84 11.83 0.07
CA ASP A 41 9.37 11.02 1.18
C ASP A 41 8.38 10.93 2.33
N SER A 42 7.76 12.05 2.70
CA SER A 42 6.71 12.09 3.73
C SER A 42 5.49 11.27 3.31
N THR A 43 5.11 11.34 2.04
CA THR A 43 3.99 10.57 1.49
C THR A 43 4.30 9.08 1.49
N ALA A 44 5.51 8.68 1.06
CA ALA A 44 5.97 7.30 1.09
C ALA A 44 5.92 6.72 2.51
N LYS A 45 6.46 7.45 3.49
CA LYS A 45 6.38 7.07 4.91
C LYS A 45 4.93 6.97 5.40
N PHE A 46 4.08 7.95 5.08
CA PHE A 46 2.67 7.92 5.49
C PHE A 46 1.93 6.69 4.93
N ARG A 47 2.15 6.36 3.65
CA ARG A 47 1.51 5.21 2.98
C ARG A 47 1.87 3.85 3.60
N GLN A 48 2.98 3.76 4.32
CA GLN A 48 3.36 2.56 5.08
C GLN A 48 2.62 2.45 6.43
N THR A 49 2.07 3.55 6.94
CA THR A 49 1.30 3.51 8.20
C THR A 49 -0.09 2.90 8.01
N PRO A 50 -0.70 2.31 9.05
CA PRO A 50 -2.09 1.85 9.00
C PRO A 50 -3.09 2.92 8.52
N SER A 51 -2.89 4.18 8.93
CA SER A 51 -3.73 5.29 8.48
C SER A 51 -3.55 5.62 6.99
N GLY A 52 -2.32 5.49 6.48
CA GLY A 52 -2.03 5.67 5.06
C GLY A 52 -2.64 4.59 4.21
N ILE A 53 -2.50 3.33 4.63
CA ILE A 53 -3.13 2.17 3.99
C ILE A 53 -4.64 2.37 3.88
N TYR A 54 -5.29 2.68 5.00
CA TYR A 54 -6.72 2.98 5.03
C TYR A 54 -7.11 4.07 4.02
N SER A 55 -6.34 5.16 4.00
CA SER A 55 -6.64 6.31 3.14
C SER A 55 -6.47 5.98 1.66
N LEU A 56 -5.47 5.16 1.31
CA LEU A 56 -5.28 4.65 -0.06
C LEU A 56 -6.46 3.79 -0.51
N ILE A 57 -6.85 2.81 0.31
CA ILE A 57 -7.96 1.90 -0.02
C ILE A 57 -9.25 2.70 -0.16
N LYS A 58 -9.59 3.52 0.85
CA LYS A 58 -10.81 4.35 0.83
C LYS A 58 -10.84 5.28 -0.39
N GLY A 59 -9.72 5.93 -0.70
CA GLY A 59 -9.59 6.82 -1.84
C GLY A 59 -9.82 6.09 -3.16
N ARG A 60 -9.21 4.90 -3.32
CA ARG A 60 -9.41 4.07 -4.51
C ARG A 60 -10.86 3.63 -4.66
N GLN A 61 -11.48 3.15 -3.59
CA GLN A 61 -12.88 2.73 -3.62
C GLN A 61 -13.82 3.90 -3.92
N THR A 62 -13.56 5.08 -3.35
CA THR A 62 -14.33 6.29 -3.66
C THR A 62 -14.22 6.68 -5.13
N TYR A 63 -13.02 6.60 -5.70
CA TYR A 63 -12.79 6.84 -7.13
C TYR A 63 -13.54 5.81 -7.99
N ASP A 64 -13.37 4.52 -7.70
CA ASP A 64 -13.99 3.43 -8.46
C ASP A 64 -15.53 3.54 -8.42
N HIS A 65 -16.13 3.84 -7.26
CA HIS A 65 -17.57 4.10 -7.12
C HIS A 65 -18.03 5.31 -7.93
N LYS A 66 -17.31 6.43 -7.81
CA LYS A 66 -17.61 7.67 -8.56
C LYS A 66 -17.62 7.45 -10.07
N HIS A 67 -16.75 6.55 -10.55
CA HIS A 67 -16.57 6.27 -11.97
C HIS A 67 -17.23 4.95 -12.43
N GLY A 68 -18.01 4.28 -11.58
CA GLY A 68 -18.72 3.04 -11.93
C GLY A 68 -17.81 1.88 -12.33
N LEU A 69 -16.59 1.80 -11.77
CA LEU A 69 -15.63 0.77 -12.13
C LEU A 69 -15.96 -0.57 -11.47
N PRO A 70 -15.76 -1.72 -12.15
CA PRO A 70 -16.08 -3.05 -11.61
C PRO A 70 -15.33 -3.41 -10.31
N ALA A 71 -14.21 -2.73 -10.03
CA ALA A 71 -13.41 -2.91 -8.82
C ALA A 71 -14.00 -2.20 -7.57
N ALA A 72 -15.09 -1.44 -7.72
CA ALA A 72 -15.77 -0.77 -6.63
C ALA A 72 -16.46 -1.79 -5.72
N LYS A 73 -16.09 -1.81 -4.44
CA LYS A 73 -16.59 -2.68 -3.38
C LYS A 73 -17.25 -1.84 -2.28
N PRO A 74 -18.26 -2.35 -1.56
CA PRO A 74 -18.76 -1.68 -0.36
C PRO A 74 -17.63 -1.37 0.62
N PHE A 75 -17.64 -0.18 1.23
CA PHE A 75 -16.60 0.25 2.17
C PHE A 75 -17.24 0.66 3.49
N ASN A 76 -17.37 -0.30 4.42
CA ASN A 76 -18.03 -0.14 5.71
C ASN A 76 -17.08 -0.51 6.86
N ILE A 77 -15.99 0.26 6.97
CA ILE A 77 -15.03 0.18 8.07
C ILE A 77 -14.50 1.59 8.36
N ASN A 78 -14.52 1.98 9.63
CA ASN A 78 -13.98 3.29 10.01
C ASN A 78 -12.47 3.22 10.24
N ARG A 79 -11.79 4.38 10.16
CA ARG A 79 -10.33 4.47 10.27
C ARG A 79 -9.81 3.91 11.59
N LYS A 80 -10.50 4.17 12.72
CA LYS A 80 -10.07 3.74 14.05
C LYS A 80 -10.12 2.22 14.19
N GLU A 81 -11.20 1.60 13.72
CA GLU A 81 -11.38 0.15 13.68
C GLU A 81 -10.33 -0.51 12.80
N PHE A 82 -10.13 -0.01 11.58
CA PHE A 82 -9.11 -0.51 10.67
C PHE A 82 -7.73 -0.48 11.29
N ILE A 83 -7.33 0.65 11.90
CA ILE A 83 -6.01 0.78 12.53
C ILE A 83 -5.86 -0.21 13.68
N LYS A 84 -6.90 -0.38 14.51
CA LYS A 84 -6.90 -1.35 15.62
C LYS A 84 -6.73 -2.77 15.10
N TRP A 85 -7.53 -3.17 14.12
CA TRP A 85 -7.42 -4.48 13.47
C TRP A 85 -6.04 -4.69 12.85
N TYR A 86 -5.59 -3.77 12.00
CA TYR A 86 -4.32 -3.90 11.30
C TYR A 86 -3.14 -4.03 12.26
N LYS A 87 -3.15 -3.37 13.42
CA LYS A 87 -2.09 -3.52 14.43
C LYS A 87 -2.11 -4.87 15.14
N ASN A 88 -3.29 -5.44 15.37
CA ASN A 88 -3.47 -6.67 16.13
C ASN A 88 -3.45 -7.94 15.26
N GLU A 89 -3.73 -7.80 13.97
CA GLU A 89 -3.75 -8.93 13.04
C GLU A 89 -2.32 -9.51 12.91
N PRO A 90 -2.15 -10.84 13.02
CA PRO A 90 -0.87 -11.48 12.72
C PRO A 90 -0.38 -11.07 11.34
N LYS A 91 0.91 -10.72 11.24
CA LYS A 91 1.52 -10.28 9.97
C LYS A 91 1.87 -11.48 9.10
N GLN A 92 0.83 -12.21 8.71
CA GLN A 92 0.90 -13.44 7.93
C GLN A 92 -0.14 -13.43 6.82
N CYS A 93 0.24 -13.87 5.62
CA CYS A 93 -0.68 -14.01 4.50
C CYS A 93 -1.71 -15.10 4.77
N CYS A 94 -3.00 -14.76 4.72
CA CYS A 94 -4.10 -15.72 4.92
C CYS A 94 -4.19 -16.81 3.85
N TYR A 95 -3.50 -16.70 2.71
CA TYR A 95 -3.58 -17.66 1.60
C TYR A 95 -2.37 -18.60 1.52
N CYS A 96 -1.15 -18.09 1.64
CA CYS A 96 0.08 -18.88 1.50
C CYS A 96 0.93 -18.94 2.78
N ASP A 97 0.46 -18.38 3.89
CA ASP A 97 1.13 -18.38 5.21
C ASP A 97 2.48 -17.67 5.28
N ILE A 98 2.94 -17.02 4.21
CA ILE A 98 4.18 -16.23 4.27
C ILE A 98 4.03 -15.11 5.31
N LEU A 99 5.03 -14.98 6.17
CA LEU A 99 5.15 -13.88 7.13
C LEU A 99 5.54 -12.59 6.38
N GLU A 100 5.08 -11.44 6.87
CA GLU A 100 5.34 -10.14 6.22
C GLU A 100 6.83 -9.86 6.05
N GLU A 101 7.64 -10.21 7.05
CA GLU A 101 9.11 -10.05 7.02
C GLU A 101 9.79 -10.85 5.90
N HIS A 102 9.15 -11.93 5.43
CA HIS A 102 9.64 -12.78 4.35
C HIS A 102 9.01 -12.44 2.99
N VAL A 103 8.13 -11.42 2.91
CA VAL A 103 7.52 -11.03 1.65
C VAL A 103 8.61 -10.47 0.73
N PRO A 104 8.89 -11.11 -0.41
CA PRO A 104 9.92 -10.62 -1.31
C PRO A 104 9.50 -9.28 -1.91
N VAL A 105 10.50 -8.47 -2.22
CA VAL A 105 10.31 -7.23 -2.99
C VAL A 105 9.71 -7.59 -4.33
N MET A 106 8.43 -7.27 -4.51
CA MET A 106 7.74 -7.47 -5.77
C MET A 106 7.81 -6.16 -6.57
N THR A 107 8.44 -6.21 -7.74
CA THR A 107 8.35 -5.15 -8.74
C THR A 107 7.15 -5.42 -9.64
N GLU A 108 6.06 -4.66 -9.50
CA GLU A 108 4.93 -4.76 -10.44
C GLU A 108 5.20 -3.99 -11.74
N LYS A 109 4.36 -4.23 -12.76
CA LYS A 109 4.45 -3.66 -14.13
C LYS A 109 4.57 -2.12 -14.19
N TRP A 110 4.28 -1.42 -13.11
CA TRP A 110 4.28 0.06 -13.02
C TRP A 110 5.34 0.62 -12.07
N GLY A 111 6.32 -0.20 -11.65
CA GLY A 111 7.43 0.26 -10.81
C GLY A 111 7.09 0.48 -9.33
N ASP A 112 5.86 0.16 -8.91
CA ASP A 112 5.52 0.12 -7.50
C ASP A 112 6.22 -1.08 -6.85
N VAL A 113 7.04 -0.77 -5.85
CA VAL A 113 7.73 -1.74 -5.02
C VAL A 113 6.97 -1.90 -3.72
N THR A 114 6.54 -3.12 -3.43
CA THR A 114 5.97 -3.49 -2.13
C THR A 114 6.67 -4.70 -1.56
N ASN A 115 7.00 -4.64 -0.28
CA ASN A 115 7.65 -5.68 0.52
C ASN A 115 6.82 -6.02 1.77
N ARG A 116 5.51 -5.81 1.72
CA ARG A 116 4.60 -5.98 2.86
C ARG A 116 3.30 -6.64 2.46
N LEU A 117 2.54 -7.11 3.45
CA LEU A 117 1.20 -7.64 3.23
C LEU A 117 0.23 -6.51 2.85
N THR A 118 -0.67 -6.85 1.94
CA THR A 118 -1.76 -6.02 1.46
C THR A 118 -3.05 -6.40 2.16
N VAL A 119 -4.07 -5.53 2.05
CA VAL A 119 -5.41 -5.82 2.56
C VAL A 119 -6.25 -6.37 1.42
N ASP A 120 -6.84 -7.54 1.65
CA ASP A 120 -7.81 -8.17 0.75
C ASP A 120 -9.14 -8.39 1.49
N CYS A 121 -10.19 -8.74 0.75
CA CYS A 121 -11.49 -9.13 1.27
C CYS A 121 -11.68 -10.63 1.06
N ARG A 122 -12.13 -11.36 2.10
CA ARG A 122 -12.51 -12.78 1.96
C ARG A 122 -13.58 -12.96 0.90
N ASN A 123 -14.60 -12.09 0.95
CA ASN A 123 -15.65 -12.00 -0.05
C ASN A 123 -15.70 -10.58 -0.64
N ASP A 124 -15.45 -10.48 -1.94
CA ASP A 124 -15.39 -9.21 -2.65
C ASP A 124 -16.75 -8.48 -2.72
N SER A 125 -17.85 -9.21 -2.75
CA SER A 125 -19.21 -8.65 -2.75
C SER A 125 -19.58 -8.02 -1.41
N ILE A 126 -19.04 -8.52 -0.30
CA ILE A 126 -19.21 -7.92 1.04
C ILE A 126 -18.35 -6.65 1.18
N GLY A 127 -17.18 -6.64 0.54
CA GLY A 127 -16.26 -5.51 0.56
C GLY A 127 -15.58 -5.30 1.91
N TYR A 128 -15.18 -4.05 2.20
CA TYR A 128 -14.35 -3.73 3.37
C TYR A 128 -15.21 -3.60 4.63
N ARG A 129 -15.37 -4.72 5.34
CA ARG A 129 -15.89 -4.80 6.73
C ARG A 129 -14.83 -5.46 7.62
N ILE A 130 -14.85 -5.14 8.92
CA ILE A 130 -13.85 -5.62 9.87
C ILE A 130 -13.74 -7.15 9.95
N ASP A 131 -14.85 -7.85 9.78
CA ASP A 131 -14.97 -9.31 9.79
C ASP A 131 -14.68 -9.96 8.42
N ASN A 132 -14.46 -9.15 7.39
CA ASN A 132 -14.23 -9.62 6.02
C ASN A 132 -12.84 -9.26 5.48
N VAL A 133 -12.16 -8.26 6.05
CA VAL A 133 -10.79 -7.91 5.66
C VAL A 133 -9.78 -8.93 6.19
N VAL A 134 -8.78 -9.23 5.37
CA VAL A 134 -7.67 -10.13 5.69
C VAL A 134 -6.35 -9.56 5.19
N LEU A 135 -5.23 -10.03 5.76
CA LEU A 135 -3.90 -9.74 5.21
C LEU A 135 -3.51 -10.80 4.19
N ALA A 136 -3.03 -10.34 3.03
CA ALA A 136 -2.60 -11.19 1.92
C ALA A 136 -1.30 -10.66 1.32
N CYS A 137 -0.36 -11.54 0.99
CA CYS A 137 0.82 -11.11 0.27
C CYS A 137 0.45 -10.58 -1.12
N PRO A 138 1.24 -9.67 -1.71
CA PRO A 138 0.92 -9.03 -2.98
C PRO A 138 0.60 -10.04 -4.10
N LYS A 139 1.35 -11.15 -4.15
CA LYS A 139 1.13 -12.20 -5.15
C LYS A 139 -0.21 -12.92 -4.99
N CYS A 140 -0.59 -13.31 -3.78
CA CYS A 140 -1.87 -13.99 -3.55
C CYS A 140 -3.04 -13.06 -3.83
N ASN A 141 -2.97 -11.80 -3.38
CA ASN A 141 -4.02 -10.81 -3.65
C ASN A 141 -4.16 -10.56 -5.17
N LEU A 142 -3.03 -10.47 -5.88
CA LEU A 142 -3.00 -10.33 -7.35
C LEU A 142 -3.62 -11.53 -8.07
N VAL A 143 -3.43 -12.76 -7.57
CA VAL A 143 -3.98 -13.98 -8.19
C VAL A 143 -5.46 -14.13 -7.91
N LYS A 144 -5.93 -13.79 -6.70
CA LYS A 144 -7.34 -13.92 -6.33
C LYS A 144 -8.24 -13.03 -7.18
N GLN A 145 -7.88 -11.75 -7.29
CA GLN A 145 -8.74 -10.70 -7.86
C GLN A 145 -10.21 -10.89 -7.40
N ASN A 146 -11.13 -10.83 -8.35
CA ASN A 146 -12.55 -11.13 -8.23
C ASN A 146 -12.94 -12.46 -8.89
N ILE A 147 -11.97 -13.34 -9.19
CA ILE A 147 -12.22 -14.61 -9.92
C ILE A 147 -12.20 -15.84 -9.02
N LEU A 148 -11.45 -15.82 -7.92
CA LEU A 148 -11.41 -16.93 -6.95
C LEU A 148 -12.14 -16.55 -5.66
N THR A 149 -12.87 -17.52 -5.11
CA THR A 149 -13.35 -17.47 -3.73
C THR A 149 -12.19 -17.53 -2.73
N PHE A 150 -12.47 -17.25 -1.45
CA PHE A 150 -11.47 -17.35 -0.39
C PHE A 150 -10.84 -18.75 -0.32
N ASP A 151 -11.66 -19.80 -0.39
CA ASP A 151 -11.19 -21.19 -0.23
C ASP A 151 -10.42 -21.68 -1.46
N GLU A 152 -10.87 -21.33 -2.67
CA GLU A 152 -10.11 -21.62 -3.89
C GLU A 152 -8.75 -20.90 -3.88
N MET A 153 -8.71 -19.62 -3.47
CA MET A 153 -7.44 -18.91 -3.35
C MET A 153 -6.57 -19.49 -2.24
N ARG A 154 -7.14 -19.93 -1.12
CA ARG A 154 -6.39 -20.62 -0.07
C ARG A 154 -5.78 -21.91 -0.60
N TYR A 155 -6.55 -22.69 -1.36
CA TYR A 155 -6.04 -23.88 -2.03
C TYR A 155 -4.88 -23.55 -2.99
N VAL A 156 -5.03 -22.52 -3.83
CA VAL A 156 -3.96 -22.07 -4.74
C VAL A 156 -2.72 -21.60 -3.97
N GLY A 157 -2.95 -20.83 -2.91
CA GLY A 157 -1.92 -20.29 -2.03
C GLY A 157 -1.08 -21.38 -1.39
N GLN A 158 -1.73 -22.41 -0.85
CA GLN A 158 -1.07 -23.53 -0.20
C GLN A 158 -0.36 -24.46 -1.17
N ASN A 159 -0.97 -24.79 -2.31
CA ASN A 159 -0.44 -25.83 -3.19
C ASN A 159 0.59 -25.30 -4.20
N PHE A 160 0.51 -24.04 -4.62
CA PHE A 160 1.34 -23.52 -5.71
C PHE A 160 2.22 -22.34 -5.32
N ILE A 161 1.78 -21.51 -4.38
CA ILE A 161 2.49 -20.27 -4.03
C ILE A 161 3.43 -20.51 -2.84
N LYS A 162 2.92 -21.08 -1.74
CA LYS A 162 3.69 -21.36 -0.52
C LYS A 162 4.98 -22.16 -0.79
N PRO A 163 4.97 -23.27 -1.56
CA PRO A 163 6.19 -24.02 -1.83
C PRO A 163 7.26 -23.24 -2.60
N LYS A 164 6.85 -22.23 -3.39
CA LYS A 164 7.79 -21.34 -4.10
C LYS A 164 8.40 -20.32 -3.14
N TRP A 165 7.60 -19.78 -2.22
CA TRP A 165 8.11 -18.87 -1.20
C TRP A 165 9.06 -19.55 -0.23
N GLU A 166 8.73 -20.73 0.27
CA GLU A 166 9.61 -21.50 1.16
C GLU A 166 10.97 -21.78 0.52
N LYS A 167 11.00 -22.12 -0.78
CA LYS A 167 12.26 -22.30 -1.51
C LYS A 167 13.09 -21.02 -1.62
N LEU A 168 12.44 -19.87 -1.82
CA LEU A 168 13.13 -18.58 -1.94
C LEU A 168 13.70 -18.13 -0.58
N VAL A 169 12.91 -18.23 0.49
CA VAL A 169 13.32 -17.86 1.85
C VAL A 169 14.48 -18.75 2.33
N ASN A 170 14.37 -20.06 2.18
CA ASN A 170 15.43 -21.00 2.58
C ASN A 170 16.69 -20.87 1.70
N GLY A 171 16.55 -20.33 0.48
CA GLY A 171 17.66 -20.05 -0.42
C GLY A 171 18.44 -18.78 -0.05
N SER A 172 17.75 -17.74 0.45
CA SER A 172 18.39 -16.51 0.94
C SER A 172 19.21 -16.74 2.21
N GLU A 173 18.68 -17.50 3.18
CA GLU A 173 19.36 -17.75 4.47
C GLU A 173 20.72 -18.46 4.30
N LYS A 174 20.81 -19.36 3.30
CA LYS A 174 22.06 -20.08 3.00
C LYS A 174 23.15 -19.19 2.40
N ASN A 175 22.80 -18.08 1.77
CA ASN A 175 23.76 -17.16 1.14
C ASN A 175 24.28 -16.09 2.11
N GLU A 176 23.58 -15.83 3.22
CA GLU A 176 24.04 -14.90 4.27
C GLU A 176 24.96 -15.57 5.31
N SER A 177 25.13 -16.90 5.21
CA SER A 177 25.93 -17.74 6.13
C SER A 177 27.36 -18.03 5.62
N ASN A 178 27.80 -17.41 4.53
CA ASN A 178 29.15 -17.52 3.92
C ASN A 178 29.80 -16.14 3.84
#